data_AF-A0A845Z5E5-F1
#
_entry.id   AF-A0A845Z5E5-F1
#
_cell.length_a   1.000
_cell.length_b   1.000
_cell.length_c   1.000
_cell.angle_alpha   90.00
_cell.angle_beta   90.00
_cell.angle_gamma   90.00
#
_symmetry.space_group_name_H-M   'P 1'
#
loop_
_entity.id
_entity.type
_entity.pdbx_description
1 polymer ?
#
loop_
_entity_poly.entity_id
_entity_poly.type
_entity_poly.pdbx_seq_one_letter_code
_entity_poly.pdbx_strand_id
1 'polypeptide(L)'
;MGLKIIESFESSLTLEKNAQQILFKLLTNEQFMQQITSQLPCQKLEFTELIFQPIPYSKETPKGMAKEFEQYHESSDYIIINVPPNFMFKAKIFKPSRLCAIYKITRD
;
A
#
# COMPACT_ATOMS: atom_id res chain seq x y z
N MET A 1 -9.43 -20.88 -5.63
CA MET A 1 -8.03 -20.77 -5.15
C MET A 1 -7.96 -19.51 -4.33
N GLY A 2 -8.08 -19.66 -3.01
CA GLY A 2 -8.26 -18.56 -2.07
C GLY A 2 -6.93 -17.86 -1.83
N LEU A 3 -6.84 -16.60 -2.23
CA LEU A 3 -5.74 -15.73 -1.85
C LEU A 3 -5.82 -15.57 -0.33
N LYS A 4 -4.87 -16.21 0.35
CA LYS A 4 -4.60 -16.01 1.77
C LYS A 4 -4.29 -14.52 1.93
N ILE A 5 -5.19 -13.82 2.63
CA ILE A 5 -4.94 -12.49 3.17
C ILE A 5 -3.73 -12.67 4.09
N ILE A 6 -2.54 -12.35 3.58
CA ILE A 6 -1.33 -12.34 4.38
C ILE A 6 -1.47 -11.12 5.28
N GLU A 7 -1.90 -11.34 6.52
CA GLU A 7 -1.86 -10.39 7.63
C GLU A 7 -0.41 -10.03 8.02
N SER A 8 0.49 -9.81 7.04
CA SER A 8 1.83 -9.24 7.29
C SER A 8 1.68 -7.74 7.44
N PHE A 9 1.09 -7.38 8.56
CA PHE A 9 1.06 -6.03 9.06
C PHE A 9 2.19 -5.93 10.10
N GLU A 10 3.40 -5.64 9.63
CA GLU A 10 4.62 -5.52 10.46
C GLU A 10 4.42 -4.49 11.59
N SER A 11 4.19 -5.02 12.78
CA SER A 11 4.74 -4.63 14.09
C SER A 11 4.90 -3.13 14.38
N SER A 12 3.81 -2.35 14.41
CA SER A 12 3.63 -1.25 15.39
C SER A 12 2.29 -0.49 15.26
N LEU A 13 1.47 -0.82 14.25
CA LEU A 13 0.31 -0.02 13.88
C LEU A 13 -0.99 -0.77 14.19
N THR A 14 -1.60 -0.45 15.33
CA THR A 14 -2.93 -0.98 15.66
C THR A 14 -3.99 -0.19 14.89
N LEU A 15 -4.22 -0.54 13.63
CA LEU A 15 -5.36 -0.01 12.87
C LEU A 15 -6.63 -0.69 13.32
N GLU A 16 -7.67 0.09 13.61
CA GLU A 16 -9.00 -0.46 13.84
C GLU A 16 -9.44 -1.27 12.62
N LYS A 17 -10.01 -2.47 12.82
CA LYS A 17 -10.52 -3.31 11.73
C LYS A 17 -11.47 -2.55 10.80
N ASN A 18 -12.26 -1.62 11.37
CA ASN A 18 -13.16 -0.76 10.61
C ASN A 18 -12.39 0.25 9.73
N ALA A 19 -11.38 0.91 10.28
CA ALA A 19 -10.50 1.82 9.56
C ALA A 19 -9.79 1.12 8.39
N GLN A 20 -9.26 -0.08 8.62
CA GLN A 20 -8.61 -0.89 7.59
C GLN A 20 -9.57 -1.22 6.45
N GLN A 21 -10.78 -1.70 6.75
CA GLN A 21 -11.78 -2.04 5.74
C GLN A 21 -12.17 -0.82 4.89
N ILE A 22 -12.35 0.34 5.53
CA ILE A 22 -12.63 1.59 4.81
C ILE A 22 -11.45 1.96 3.91
N LEU A 23 -10.23 1.92 4.45
CA LEU A 23 -9.04 2.26 3.68
C LEU A 23 -8.87 1.34 2.48
N PHE A 24 -9.00 0.02 2.67
CA PHE A 24 -8.86 -0.96 1.60
C PHE A 24 -9.93 -0.73 0.55
N LYS A 25 -11.18 -0.50 0.94
CA LYS A 25 -12.27 -0.17 0.00
C LYS A 25 -12.00 1.09 -0.82
N LEU A 26 -11.33 2.08 -0.24
CA LEU A 26 -10.93 3.29 -0.97
C LEU A 26 -9.75 3.03 -1.91
N LEU A 27 -8.79 2.21 -1.49
CA LEU A 27 -7.61 1.84 -2.27
C LEU A 27 -7.92 0.83 -3.39
N THR A 28 -8.98 0.03 -3.24
CA THR A 28 -9.51 -0.87 -4.26
C THR A 28 -10.56 -0.23 -5.16
N ASN A 29 -10.92 1.03 -4.91
CA ASN A 29 -11.91 1.72 -5.71
C ASN A 29 -11.44 1.85 -7.17
N GLU A 30 -12.28 1.43 -8.12
CA GLU A 30 -11.96 1.43 -9.55
C GLU A 30 -11.58 2.83 -10.05
N GLN A 31 -12.23 3.88 -9.54
CA GLN A 31 -11.88 5.27 -9.89
C GLN A 31 -10.45 5.62 -9.47
N PHE A 32 -10.00 5.15 -8.31
CA PHE A 32 -8.64 5.39 -7.83
C PHE A 32 -7.63 4.60 -8.66
N MET A 33 -7.91 3.32 -8.93
CA MET A 33 -7.07 2.50 -9.79
C MET A 33 -6.93 3.09 -11.19
N GLN A 34 -8.02 3.58 -11.79
CA GLN A 34 -8.00 4.26 -13.09
C GLN A 34 -7.18 5.54 -13.09
N GLN A 35 -7.23 6.34 -12.00
CA GLN A 35 -6.38 7.51 -11.89
C GLN A 35 -4.89 7.16 -11.81
N ILE A 36 -4.56 6.03 -11.17
CA ILE A 36 -3.19 5.55 -11.10
C ILE A 36 -2.75 5.03 -12.48
N THR A 37 -3.53 4.14 -13.12
CA THR A 37 -3.21 3.61 -14.46
C THR A 37 -3.24 4.67 -15.55
N SER A 38 -3.87 5.82 -15.33
CA SER A 38 -3.79 6.97 -16.24
C SER A 38 -2.47 7.74 -16.09
N GLN A 39 -1.81 7.69 -14.93
CA GLN A 39 -0.54 8.38 -14.67
C GLN A 39 0.67 7.47 -14.89
N LEU A 40 0.46 6.16 -14.80
CA LEU A 40 1.48 5.16 -15.01
C LEU A 40 1.22 4.38 -16.29
N PRO A 41 2.25 4.02 -17.06
CA PRO A 41 2.11 3.20 -18.26
C PRO A 41 1.82 1.73 -17.89
N CYS A 42 0.76 1.48 -17.13
CA CYS A 42 0.35 0.18 -16.63
C CYS A 42 -1.12 -0.05 -17.03
N GLN A 43 -1.40 -1.13 -17.76
CA GLN A 43 -2.76 -1.42 -18.21
C GLN A 43 -3.70 -1.76 -17.06
N LYS A 44 -3.21 -2.50 -16.07
CA LYS A 44 -4.04 -2.96 -14.96
C LYS A 44 -3.22 -3.02 -13.67
N LEU A 45 -3.86 -2.63 -12.57
CA LEU A 45 -3.31 -2.67 -11.23
C LEU A 45 -4.21 -3.52 -10.36
N GLU A 46 -3.61 -4.35 -9.53
CA GLU A 46 -4.28 -5.16 -8.53
C GLU A 46 -3.76 -4.76 -7.16
N PHE A 47 -4.62 -4.22 -6.30
CA PHE A 47 -4.23 -3.90 -4.93
C PHE A 47 -3.92 -5.19 -4.20
N THR A 48 -2.70 -5.34 -3.67
CA THR A 48 -2.27 -6.58 -3.03
C THR A 48 -2.73 -6.71 -1.58
N GLU A 49 -3.56 -5.76 -1.11
CA GLU A 49 -3.98 -5.66 0.29
C GLU A 49 -2.82 -5.49 1.29
N LEU A 50 -1.62 -5.17 0.76
CA LEU A 50 -0.43 -4.89 1.55
C LEU A 50 -0.28 -3.38 1.70
N ILE A 51 -0.18 -2.94 2.94
CA ILE A 51 0.11 -1.56 3.30
C ILE A 51 1.22 -1.54 4.34
N PHE A 52 2.05 -0.52 4.30
CA PHE A 52 3.13 -0.34 5.27
C PHE A 52 3.36 1.13 5.57
N GLN A 53 3.96 1.41 6.73
CA GLN A 53 4.46 2.75 7.02
C GLN A 53 5.89 2.88 6.51
N PRO A 54 6.20 3.89 5.68
CA PRO A 54 7.59 4.16 5.34
C PRO A 54 8.34 4.56 6.61
N ILE A 55 9.49 3.95 6.84
CA ILE A 55 10.32 4.21 8.01
C ILE A 55 11.38 5.26 7.67
N PRO A 56 11.74 6.13 8.62
CA PRO A 56 12.84 7.07 8.40
C PRO A 56 14.15 6.32 8.14
N TYR A 57 14.99 6.90 7.30
CA TYR A 57 16.33 6.39 6.99
C TYR A 57 17.11 6.14 8.29
N SER A 58 17.56 4.90 8.48
CA SER A 58 18.40 4.49 9.62
C SER A 58 19.58 3.67 9.12
N LYS A 59 20.62 3.52 9.94
CA LYS A 59 21.82 2.71 9.60
C LYS A 59 21.50 1.25 9.26
N GLU A 60 20.40 0.72 9.79
CA GLU A 60 19.90 -0.63 9.49
C GLU A 60 18.97 -0.68 8.27
N THR A 61 18.43 0.47 7.82
CA THR A 61 17.45 0.58 6.73
C THR A 61 17.82 1.72 5.78
N PRO A 62 18.91 1.57 5.01
CA PRO A 62 19.46 2.63 4.16
C PRO A 62 18.52 3.08 3.03
N LYS A 63 17.42 2.36 2.75
CA LYS A 63 16.40 2.77 1.78
C LYS A 63 15.10 3.29 2.41
N GLY A 64 15.03 3.43 3.74
CA GLY A 64 13.80 3.88 4.43
C GLY A 64 12.62 2.93 4.27
N MET A 65 12.90 1.64 4.01
CA MET A 65 11.90 0.57 3.89
C MET A 65 12.35 -0.63 4.72
N ALA A 66 11.39 -1.39 5.26
CA ALA A 66 11.67 -2.68 5.86
C ALA A 66 12.07 -3.66 4.75
N LYS A 67 12.97 -4.60 5.09
CA LYS A 67 13.57 -5.56 4.15
C LYS A 67 12.54 -6.38 3.38
N GLU A 68 11.39 -6.64 4.00
CA GLU A 68 10.25 -7.33 3.39
C GLU A 68 9.57 -6.53 2.27
N PHE A 69 9.64 -5.20 2.31
CA PHE A 69 9.04 -4.35 1.28
C PHE A 69 10.02 -3.88 0.21
N GLU A 70 11.34 -3.98 0.46
CA GLU A 70 12.37 -3.68 -0.54
C GLU A 70 12.19 -4.51 -1.82
N GLN A 71 11.78 -5.78 -1.70
CA GLN A 71 11.53 -6.65 -2.85
C GLN A 71 10.46 -6.10 -3.81
N TYR A 72 9.45 -5.41 -3.29
CA TYR A 72 8.38 -4.80 -4.11
C TYR A 72 8.83 -3.49 -4.75
N HIS A 73 9.79 -2.79 -4.15
CA HIS A 73 10.42 -1.62 -4.77
C HIS A 73 11.41 -2.03 -5.87
N GLU A 74 12.14 -3.13 -5.68
CA GLU A 74 13.11 -3.63 -6.65
C GLU A 74 12.44 -4.37 -7.82
N SER A 75 11.24 -4.91 -7.61
CA SER A 75 10.46 -5.59 -8.65
C SER A 75 9.69 -4.60 -9.52
N SER A 76 9.88 -4.68 -10.84
CA SER A 76 9.12 -3.86 -11.82
C SER A 76 7.66 -4.32 -12.01
N ASP A 77 7.29 -5.44 -11.41
CA ASP A 77 5.92 -5.99 -11.39
C ASP A 77 5.07 -5.45 -10.25
N TYR A 78 5.65 -4.68 -9.33
CA TYR A 78 4.95 -4.06 -8.22
C TYR A 78 5.16 -2.55 -8.23
N ILE A 79 4.20 -1.84 -7.69
CA ILE A 79 4.26 -0.40 -7.50
C ILE A 79 3.81 -0.03 -6.10
N ILE A 80 4.60 0.84 -5.49
CA ILE A 80 4.35 1.39 -4.17
C ILE A 80 3.76 2.78 -4.36
N ILE A 81 2.56 3.00 -3.81
CA ILE A 81 1.84 4.26 -3.93
C ILE A 81 1.61 4.83 -2.54
N ASN A 82 1.95 6.10 -2.36
CA ASN A 82 1.63 6.79 -1.12
C ASN A 82 0.12 6.94 -0.99
N VAL A 83 -0.43 6.47 0.12
CA VAL A 83 -1.85 6.59 0.44
C VAL A 83 -2.19 8.09 0.57
N PRO A 84 -3.18 8.60 -0.18
CA PRO A 84 -3.58 9.99 -0.06
C PRO A 84 -4.07 10.31 1.36
N PRO A 85 -3.71 11.48 1.93
CA PRO A 85 -4.14 11.85 3.28
C PRO A 85 -5.66 11.86 3.41
N ASN A 86 -6.39 12.24 2.35
CA ASN A 86 -7.86 12.18 2.31
C ASN A 86 -8.40 10.77 2.64
N PHE A 87 -7.73 9.71 2.19
CA PHE A 87 -8.18 8.34 2.43
C PHE A 87 -7.90 7.93 3.88
N MET A 88 -6.74 8.32 4.41
CA MET A 88 -6.39 8.15 5.82
C MET A 88 -7.42 8.87 6.71
N PHE A 89 -7.78 10.12 6.40
CA PHE A 89 -8.82 10.86 7.13
C PHE A 89 -10.19 10.19 7.08
N LYS A 90 -10.63 9.71 5.90
CA LYS A 90 -11.89 8.96 5.76
C LYS A 90 -11.92 7.68 6.58
N ALA A 91 -10.79 7.00 6.66
CA ALA A 91 -10.60 5.81 7.49
C ALA A 91 -10.35 6.14 8.98
N LYS A 92 -10.37 7.42 9.39
CA LYS A 92 -10.04 7.89 10.75
C LYS A 92 -8.63 7.49 11.22
N ILE A 93 -7.69 7.40 10.28
CA ILE A 93 -6.29 7.10 10.52
C ILE A 93 -5.55 8.42 10.72
N PHE A 94 -5.21 8.73 11.97
CA PHE A 94 -4.45 9.94 12.33
C PHE A 94 -2.96 9.66 12.60
N LYS A 95 -2.63 8.39 12.90
CA LYS A 95 -1.25 7.89 13.03
C LYS A 95 -1.18 6.55 12.29
N PRO A 96 -0.20 6.37 11.40
CA PRO A 96 0.98 7.21 11.14
C PRO A 96 0.66 8.36 10.18
N SER A 97 1.58 9.31 10.06
CA SER A 97 1.43 10.44 9.12
C SER A 97 1.53 10.03 7.64
N ARG A 98 2.11 8.85 7.35
CA ARG A 98 2.26 8.33 5.99
C ARG A 98 1.99 6.83 5.98
N LEU A 99 1.27 6.38 4.97
CA LEU A 99 1.12 4.98 4.62
C LEU A 99 1.43 4.81 3.14
N CYS A 100 2.02 3.68 2.81
CA CYS A 100 2.28 3.25 1.45
C CYS A 100 1.45 1.98 1.20
N ALA A 101 0.82 1.93 0.03
CA ALA A 101 0.03 0.81 -0.46
C ALA A 101 0.76 0.14 -1.62
N ILE A 102 0.76 -1.19 -1.63
CA ILE A 102 1.42 -1.97 -2.68
C ILE A 102 0.36 -2.45 -3.67
N TYR A 103 0.66 -2.25 -4.94
CA TYR A 103 -0.14 -2.72 -6.05
C TYR A 103 0.73 -3.60 -6.93
N LYS A 104 0.15 -4.66 -7.45
CA LYS A 104 0.75 -5.51 -8.46
C LYS A 104 0.31 -5.00 -9.83
N ILE A 105 1.27 -4.83 -10.73
CA ILE A 105 1.00 -4.50 -12.13
C ILE A 105 0.65 -5.79 -12.83
N THR A 106 -0.58 -5.88 -13.34
CA THR A 106 -1.02 -7.01 -14.16
C THR A 106 -0.89 -6.58 -15.62
N ARG A 107 0.01 -7.25 -16.34
CA ARG A 107 0.17 -7.12 -17.79
C ARG A 107 -0.66 -8.26 -18.40
N ASP A 108 -1.75 -7.92 -19.07
CA ASP A 108 -2.50 -8.87 -19.91
C ASP A 108 -1.77 -9.07 -21.24
#